data_AF-A0AAU9UGA3-F1
#
_entry.id   AF-A0AAU9UGA3-F1
#
_cell.length_a   1.000
_cell.length_b   1.000
_cell.length_c   1.000
_cell.angle_alpha   90.00
_cell.angle_beta   90.00
_cell.angle_gamma   90.00
#
_symmetry.space_group_name_H-M   'P 1'
#
loop_
_entity.id
_entity.type
_entity.pdbx_description
1 polymer ?
#
loop_
_entity_poly.entity_id
_entity_poly.type
_entity_poly.pdbx_seq_one_letter_code
_entity_poly.pdbx_strand_id
1 'polypeptide(L)'
;MRKGYQPKTNACRNREGGLLTEKEDIVERWREHFDNLLNVGDDDLDVLPKYYNVEEQLEPPTLLEIKAVLKQLKTNKALGADAINFEMLKSGGPSLEDRLHHLIITIWNVERMPEEWNLANDLRLT
;
A
#
# COMPACT_ATOMS: atom_id res chain seq x y z
N MET A 1 19.10 -19.30 14.68
CA MET A 1 18.64 -18.66 15.92
C MET A 1 17.16 -18.32 15.78
N ARG A 2 16.28 -18.81 16.67
CA ARG A 2 14.86 -18.45 16.67
C ARG A 2 14.72 -17.08 17.33
N LYS A 3 14.06 -16.12 16.67
CA LYS A 3 13.66 -14.85 17.32
C LYS A 3 12.76 -15.19 18.51
N GLY A 4 13.15 -14.75 19.70
CA GLY A 4 12.37 -14.92 20.92
C GLY A 4 11.02 -14.21 20.81
N TYR A 5 10.04 -14.69 21.57
CA TYR A 5 8.72 -14.08 21.67
C TYR A 5 8.85 -12.60 22.06
N GLN A 6 8.36 -11.70 21.20
CA GLN A 6 8.24 -10.27 21.49
C GLN A 6 6.80 -9.99 21.91
N PRO A 7 6.53 -9.78 23.21
CA PRO A 7 5.20 -9.40 23.64
C PRO A 7 4.82 -8.07 22.97
N LYS A 8 3.67 -8.05 22.30
CA LYS A 8 3.07 -6.80 21.83
C LYS A 8 2.48 -6.09 23.05
N THR A 9 3.26 -5.22 23.67
CA THR A 9 2.79 -4.34 24.74
C THR A 9 2.06 -3.16 24.11
N ASN A 10 0.74 -3.06 24.32
CA ASN A 10 -0.02 -1.85 24.02
C ASN A 10 0.28 -0.81 25.10
N ALA A 11 1.47 -0.20 25.03
CA ALA A 11 1.89 0.85 25.95
C ALA A 11 2.54 1.99 25.16
N CYS A 12 2.32 3.22 25.57
CA CYS A 12 2.92 4.41 24.95
C CYS A 12 3.50 5.33 26.01
N ARG A 13 4.40 6.24 25.65
CA ARG A 13 4.93 7.22 26.60
C ARG A 13 4.07 8.47 26.66
N ASN A 14 3.82 8.98 27.86
CA ASN A 14 3.26 10.31 28.07
C ASN A 14 4.29 11.40 27.65
N ARG A 15 3.92 12.68 27.75
CA ARG A 15 4.79 13.80 27.35
C ARG A 15 6.07 13.89 28.20
N GLU A 16 6.01 13.45 29.45
CA GLU A 16 7.12 13.45 30.41
C GLU A 16 8.00 12.20 30.30
N GLY A 17 7.70 11.29 29.35
CA GLY A 17 8.45 10.07 29.12
C GLY A 17 8.05 8.87 30.00
N GLY A 18 7.05 9.03 30.87
CA GLY A 18 6.43 7.97 31.68
C GLY A 18 5.59 7.01 30.84
N LEU A 19 5.48 5.76 31.28
CA LEU A 19 4.79 4.70 30.53
C LEU A 19 3.29 4.69 30.85
N LEU A 20 2.46 4.77 29.81
CA LEU A 20 1.01 4.58 29.85
C LEU A 20 0.67 3.17 29.39
N THR A 21 -0.11 2.46 30.20
CA THR A 21 -0.59 1.08 29.92
C THR A 21 -2.10 0.98 29.88
N GLU A 22 -2.82 1.96 30.45
CA GLU A 22 -4.27 2.03 30.44
C GLU A 22 -4.79 2.47 29.08
N LYS A 23 -5.85 1.82 28.60
CA LYS A 23 -6.35 2.01 27.24
C LYS A 23 -6.84 3.43 27.01
N GLU A 24 -7.56 3.98 27.98
CA GLU A 24 -8.13 5.32 27.94
C GLU A 24 -7.02 6.37 27.86
N ASP A 25 -5.98 6.24 28.68
CA ASP A 25 -4.81 7.13 28.69
C ASP A 25 -4.01 7.05 27.38
N ILE A 26 -3.89 5.85 26.81
CA ILE A 26 -3.23 5.65 25.51
C ILE A 26 -4.01 6.36 24.41
N VAL A 27 -5.34 6.21 24.37
CA VAL A 27 -6.20 6.86 23.37
C VAL A 27 -6.14 8.38 23.51
N GLU A 28 -6.18 8.90 24.74
CA GLU A 28 -6.00 10.33 25.02
C GLU A 28 -4.65 10.82 24.51
N ARG A 29 -3.57 10.10 24.83
CA ARG A 29 -2.22 10.44 24.39
C ARG A 29 -2.08 10.45 22.87
N TRP A 30 -2.77 9.55 22.17
CA TRP A 30 -2.83 9.53 20.71
C TRP A 30 -3.62 10.72 20.15
N ARG A 31 -4.77 11.06 20.75
CA ARG A 31 -5.55 12.24 20.36
C ARG A 31 -4.69 13.50 20.47
N GLU A 32 -4.07 13.71 21.63
CA GLU A 32 -3.16 14.84 21.83
C GLU A 32 -1.98 14.84 20.85
N HIS A 33 -1.42 13.67 20.54
CA HIS A 33 -0.30 13.58 19.62
C HIS A 33 -0.68 14.11 18.23
N PHE A 34 -1.81 13.63 17.71
CA PHE A 34 -2.26 13.97 16.38
C PHE A 34 -2.85 15.38 16.32
N ASP A 35 -3.48 15.86 17.38
CA ASP A 35 -3.93 17.25 17.47
C ASP A 35 -2.76 18.23 17.32
N ASN A 36 -1.68 18.01 18.08
CA ASN A 36 -0.46 18.83 17.95
C ASN A 36 0.27 18.64 16.61
N LEU A 37 0.13 17.47 15.96
CA LEU A 37 0.81 17.18 14.70
C LEU A 37 0.04 17.70 13.48
N LEU A 38 -1.28 17.71 13.52
CA LEU A 38 -2.13 17.95 12.35
C LEU A 38 -2.85 19.30 12.41
N ASN A 39 -3.03 19.89 13.60
CA ASN A 39 -3.77 21.14 13.79
C ASN A 39 -2.85 22.31 14.18
N VAL A 40 -1.62 22.36 13.62
CA VAL A 40 -0.73 23.52 13.76
C VAL A 40 -1.18 24.68 12.86
N GLY A 41 -0.99 25.92 13.31
CA GLY A 41 -1.30 27.11 12.53
C GLY A 41 -0.33 27.30 11.35
N ASP A 42 -0.71 28.15 10.38
CA ASP A 42 0.08 28.41 9.15
C ASP A 42 1.57 28.76 9.44
N ASP A 43 1.85 29.39 10.59
CA ASP A 43 3.20 29.79 11.00
C ASP A 43 4.12 28.63 11.43
N ASP A 44 3.56 27.47 11.79
CA ASP A 44 4.30 26.29 12.29
C ASP A 44 4.46 25.18 11.23
N LEU A 45 4.00 25.42 9.99
CA LEU A 45 4.07 24.46 8.88
C LEU A 45 5.51 24.06 8.48
N ASP A 46 6.51 24.87 8.84
CA ASP A 46 7.92 24.56 8.61
C ASP A 46 8.47 23.47 9.55
N VAL A 47 7.78 23.18 10.67
CA VAL A 47 8.21 22.19 11.67
C VAL A 47 7.58 20.82 11.43
N LEU A 48 6.48 20.75 10.66
CA LEU A 48 5.93 19.47 10.24
C LEU A 48 6.92 18.75 9.32
N PRO A 49 6.99 17.40 9.39
CA PRO A 49 7.63 16.66 8.32
C PRO A 49 6.91 17.06 7.04
N LYS A 50 7.60 17.84 6.19
CA LYS A 50 7.18 18.06 4.81
C LYS A 50 7.27 16.68 4.17
N TYR A 51 6.16 15.96 4.21
CA TYR A 51 5.84 15.06 3.14
C TYR A 51 5.70 15.99 1.95
N TYR A 52 6.82 16.20 1.26
CA TYR A 52 6.71 16.44 -0.16
C TYR A 52 5.83 15.28 -0.61
N ASN A 53 4.56 15.56 -0.90
CA ASN A 53 3.89 14.82 -1.93
C ASN A 53 4.79 15.06 -3.12
N VAL A 54 5.78 14.19 -3.25
CA VAL A 54 6.54 14.03 -4.46
C VAL A 54 5.53 13.36 -5.38
N GLU A 55 4.52 14.14 -5.79
CA GLU A 55 4.14 14.19 -7.19
C GLU A 55 5.39 14.71 -7.93
N GLU A 56 6.51 13.96 -7.87
CA GLU A 56 7.28 13.80 -9.09
C GLU A 56 6.23 13.38 -10.09
N GLN A 57 6.10 14.13 -11.17
CA GLN A 57 5.33 13.72 -12.31
C GLN A 57 5.96 12.42 -12.80
N LEU A 58 5.54 11.31 -12.20
CA LEU A 58 6.04 10.00 -12.51
C LEU A 58 5.64 9.74 -13.95
N GLU A 59 6.60 9.29 -14.74
CA GLU A 59 6.31 8.92 -16.11
C GLU A 59 5.40 7.69 -16.13
N PRO A 60 4.49 7.60 -17.12
CA PRO A 60 3.64 6.43 -17.26
C PRO A 60 4.50 5.16 -17.44
N PRO A 61 4.09 4.01 -16.89
CA PRO A 61 4.84 2.77 -17.01
C PRO A 61 5.14 2.40 -18.47
N THR A 62 6.38 1.99 -18.71
CA THR A 62 6.86 1.57 -20.02
C THR A 62 6.57 0.09 -20.29
N LEU A 63 6.52 -0.28 -21.57
CA LEU A 63 6.35 -1.68 -21.96
C LEU A 63 7.48 -2.57 -21.42
N LEU A 64 8.70 -2.04 -21.33
CA LEU A 64 9.86 -2.78 -20.81
C LEU A 64 9.67 -3.15 -19.34
N GLU A 65 9.14 -2.23 -18.54
CA GLU A 65 8.82 -2.50 -17.13
C GLU A 65 7.74 -3.57 -16.99
N ILE A 66 6.69 -3.53 -17.82
CA ILE A 66 5.67 -4.57 -17.84
C ILE A 66 6.29 -5.95 -18.14
N LYS A 67 7.15 -6.03 -19.15
CA LYS A 67 7.87 -7.28 -19.50
C LYS A 67 8.76 -7.76 -18.36
N ALA A 68 9.45 -6.84 -17.68
CA ALA A 68 10.31 -7.18 -16.54
C ALA A 68 9.50 -7.75 -15.37
N VAL A 69 8.37 -7.12 -15.04
CA VAL A 69 7.47 -7.56 -13.97
C VAL A 69 6.87 -8.93 -14.30
N LEU A 70 6.38 -9.13 -15.53
CA LEU A 70 5.84 -10.43 -15.96
C LEU A 70 6.84 -11.57 -15.77
N LYS A 71 8.11 -11.35 -16.12
CA LYS A 71 9.17 -12.34 -15.89
C LYS A 71 9.40 -12.64 -14.41
N GLN A 72 9.31 -11.63 -13.55
CA GLN A 72 9.55 -11.72 -12.10
C GLN A 72 8.36 -12.30 -11.31
N LEU A 73 7.17 -12.43 -11.92
CA LEU A 73 6.00 -13.00 -11.24
C LEU A 73 6.32 -14.38 -10.64
N LYS A 74 5.91 -14.63 -9.39
CA LYS A 74 6.12 -15.93 -8.76
C LYS A 74 5.15 -16.94 -9.36
N THR A 75 5.68 -18.07 -9.77
CA THR A 75 4.90 -19.20 -10.29
C THR A 75 4.35 -20.06 -9.16
N ASN A 76 3.47 -21.02 -9.47
CA ASN A 76 2.82 -21.90 -8.49
C ASN A 76 1.97 -21.18 -7.43
N LYS A 77 1.35 -20.06 -7.80
CA LYS A 77 0.33 -19.39 -6.97
C LYS A 77 -1.04 -19.99 -7.25
N ALA A 78 -1.93 -19.94 -6.27
CA ALA A 78 -3.32 -20.34 -6.43
C ALA A 78 -3.97 -19.55 -7.57
N LEU A 79 -4.85 -20.22 -8.32
CA LEU A 79 -5.66 -19.59 -9.37
C LEU A 79 -6.56 -18.50 -8.75
N GLY A 80 -6.69 -17.38 -9.45
CA GLY A 80 -7.73 -16.40 -9.13
C GLY A 80 -9.13 -16.95 -9.40
N ALA A 81 -10.17 -16.19 -9.03
CA ALA A 81 -11.56 -16.50 -9.37
C ALA A 81 -11.80 -16.52 -10.90
N ASP A 82 -10.93 -15.86 -11.65
CA ASP A 82 -10.88 -15.82 -13.11
C ASP A 82 -10.20 -17.05 -13.75
N ALA A 83 -9.70 -17.99 -12.94
CA ALA A 83 -8.92 -19.15 -13.36
C ALA A 83 -7.65 -18.82 -14.17
N ILE A 84 -7.14 -17.58 -14.08
CA ILE A 84 -5.88 -17.17 -14.69
C ILE A 84 -4.77 -17.37 -13.66
N ASN A 85 -3.71 -18.08 -14.03
CA ASN A 85 -2.49 -18.18 -13.21
C ASN A 85 -1.35 -17.34 -13.78
N PHE A 86 -0.32 -17.10 -12.95
CA PHE A 86 0.84 -16.32 -13.37
C PHE A 86 1.67 -16.99 -14.48
N GLU A 87 1.55 -18.31 -14.69
CA GLU A 87 2.22 -18.99 -15.81
C GLU A 87 1.58 -18.67 -17.16
N MET A 88 0.26 -18.50 -17.19
CA MET A 88 -0.48 -18.05 -18.38
C MET A 88 -0.08 -16.62 -18.74
N LEU A 89 0.08 -15.75 -17.74
CA LEU A 89 0.56 -14.38 -17.98
C LEU A 89 2.00 -14.35 -18.50
N LYS A 90 2.87 -15.23 -18.01
CA LYS A 90 4.25 -15.36 -18.52
C LYS A 90 4.32 -15.92 -19.94
N SER A 91 3.41 -16.83 -20.30
CA SER A 91 3.41 -17.50 -21.60
C SER A 91 2.60 -16.78 -22.68
N GLY A 92 1.84 -15.73 -22.33
CA GLY A 92 0.98 -15.00 -23.27
C GLY A 92 1.71 -14.19 -24.35
N GLY A 93 3.03 -14.04 -24.26
CA GLY A 93 3.88 -13.46 -25.31
C GLY A 93 3.59 -11.99 -25.62
N PRO A 94 4.16 -11.46 -26.73
CA PRO A 94 4.12 -10.03 -27.04
C PRO A 94 2.71 -9.43 -27.13
N SER A 95 1.74 -10.17 -27.68
CA SER A 95 0.37 -9.65 -27.79
C SER A 95 -0.29 -9.45 -26.42
N LEU A 96 0.00 -10.29 -25.43
CA LEU A 96 -0.51 -10.10 -24.07
C LEU A 96 0.23 -8.97 -23.37
N GLU A 97 1.55 -8.90 -23.54
CA GLU A 97 2.39 -7.81 -22.99
C GLU A 97 1.87 -6.44 -23.44
N ASP A 98 1.56 -6.27 -24.73
CA ASP A 98 1.03 -5.02 -25.29
C ASP A 98 -0.36 -4.69 -24.73
N ARG A 99 -1.24 -5.69 -24.57
CA ARG A 99 -2.58 -5.49 -23.99
C ARG A 99 -2.51 -5.09 -22.51
N LEU A 100 -1.63 -5.71 -21.75
CA LEU A 100 -1.42 -5.37 -20.33
C LEU A 100 -0.83 -3.97 -20.19
N HIS A 101 0.13 -3.61 -21.04
CA HIS A 101 0.70 -2.26 -21.06
C HIS A 101 -0.37 -1.20 -21.37
N HIS A 102 -1.22 -1.45 -22.37
CA HIS A 102 -2.33 -0.56 -22.71
C HIS A 102 -3.33 -0.41 -21.55
N LEU A 103 -3.69 -1.50 -20.87
CA LEU A 103 -4.57 -1.47 -19.71
C LEU A 103 -3.96 -0.64 -18.58
N ILE A 104 -2.68 -0.87 -18.25
CA ILE A 104 -1.99 -0.17 -17.16
C ILE A 104 -1.86 1.33 -17.47
N ILE A 105 -1.52 1.72 -18.71
CA ILE A 105 -1.51 3.12 -19.12
C ILE A 105 -2.91 3.74 -19.03
N THR A 106 -3.95 2.98 -19.39
CA THR A 106 -5.33 3.49 -19.30
C THR A 106 -5.70 3.79 -17.85
N ILE A 107 -5.39 2.87 -16.92
CA ILE A 107 -5.60 3.08 -15.48
C ILE A 107 -4.77 4.25 -14.97
N TRP A 108 -3.50 4.36 -15.41
CA TRP A 108 -2.61 5.47 -15.06
C TRP A 108 -3.20 6.83 -15.47
N ASN A 109 -3.71 6.95 -16.69
CA ASN A 109 -4.23 8.22 -17.22
C ASN A 109 -5.61 8.60 -16.67
N VAL A 110 -6.47 7.61 -16.41
CA VAL A 110 -7.85 7.84 -15.94
C VAL A 110 -7.93 7.87 -14.41
N GLU A 111 -6.89 7.40 -13.73
CA GLU A 111 -6.80 7.28 -12.27
C GLU A 111 -7.98 6.49 -11.66
N ARG A 112 -8.55 5.56 -12.42
CA ARG A 112 -9.69 4.72 -12.00
C ARG A 112 -9.37 3.24 -12.16
N MET A 113 -9.54 2.50 -11.08
CA MET A 113 -9.42 1.05 -11.07
C MET A 113 -10.64 0.39 -11.72
N PRO A 114 -10.46 -0.72 -12.48
CA PRO A 114 -11.58 -1.52 -12.96
C PRO A 114 -12.43 -2.02 -11.79
N GLU A 115 -13.75 -1.96 -11.91
CA GLU A 115 -14.67 -2.37 -10.84
C GLU A 115 -14.55 -3.86 -10.55
N GLU A 116 -14.22 -4.65 -11.58
CA GLU A 116 -14.01 -6.09 -11.50
C GLU A 116 -12.83 -6.45 -10.59
N TRP A 117 -11.86 -5.55 -10.38
CA TRP A 117 -10.72 -5.79 -9.50
C TRP A 117 -11.07 -5.63 -8.02
N ASN A 118 -12.23 -5.02 -7.70
CA ASN A 118 -12.73 -4.92 -6.33
C ASN A 118 -13.37 -6.23 -5.83
N LEU A 119 -13.66 -7.18 -6.73
CA LEU A 119 -14.31 -8.46 -6.40
C LEU A 119 -13.45 -9.37 -5.51
N ALA A 120 -12.14 -9.13 -5.40
CA ALA A 120 -11.27 -9.86 -4.49
C ALA A 120 -11.59 -9.63 -3.00
N ASN A 121 -12.33 -8.57 -2.66
CA ASN A 121 -12.75 -8.29 -1.28
C ASN A 121 -14.04 -9.01 -0.86
N ASP A 122 -14.76 -9.64 -1.80
CA ASP A 122 -16.06 -10.28 -1.52
C ASP A 122 -15.96 -11.80 -1.28
N LEU A 123 -14.75 -12.35 -1.19
CA LEU A 123 -14.51 -13.76 -0.79
C LEU A 123 -14.46 -13.96 0.73
N ARG A 124 -14.96 -12.99 1.52
CA ARG A 124 -15.37 -13.27 2.90
C ARG A 124 -16.77 -13.88 2.87
N LEU A 125 -16.84 -15.16 3.24
CA LEU A 125 -18.02 -15.99 3.52
C LEU A 125 -18.42 -16.98 2.41
N THR A 126 -17.62 -18.05 2.29
CA THR A 126 -18.12 -19.43 2.40
C THR A 126 -17.05 -20.29 3.03
#